data_AF-A0AA96F145-F1
#
_entry.id   AF-A0AA96F145-F1
#
_cell.length_a   1.000
_cell.length_b   1.000
_cell.length_c   1.000
_cell.angle_alpha   90.00
_cell.angle_beta   90.00
_cell.angle_gamma   90.00
#
_symmetry.space_group_name_H-M   'P 1'
#
loop_
_entity.id
_entity.type
_entity.pdbx_description
1 polymer ?
#
loop_
_entity_poly.entity_id
_entity_poly.type
_entity_poly.pdbx_seq_one_letter_code
_entity_poly.pdbx_strand_id
1 'polypeptide(L)' 'MIGSKEKSRIKMVILNKNGFANETVYSPLDQNRKSDEVIILGMLRRYQAKGKFANANAVHFYENGKLIQSIKSQ' A
#
# COMPACT_ATOMS: atom_id res chain seq x y z
N MET A 1 16.34 22.88 -15.29
CA MET A 1 15.10 22.47 -14.59
C MET A 1 15.08 20.96 -14.48
N ILE A 2 15.30 20.40 -13.29
CA ILE A 2 15.16 18.96 -13.06
C ILE A 2 13.66 18.72 -12.86
N GLY A 3 12.98 18.18 -13.88
CA GLY A 3 11.57 17.83 -13.79
C GLY A 3 11.35 16.90 -12.61
N SER A 4 10.55 17.33 -11.63
CA SER A 4 10.22 16.55 -10.46
C SER A 4 9.59 15.23 -10.90
N LYS A 5 10.34 14.13 -10.85
CA LYS A 5 9.75 12.80 -10.96
C LYS A 5 8.74 12.68 -9.82
N GLU A 6 7.44 12.77 -10.13
CA GLU A 6 6.39 12.57 -9.13
C GLU A 6 6.67 11.23 -8.46
N LYS A 7 6.80 11.24 -7.12
CA LYS A 7 6.95 10.03 -6.33
C LYS A 7 5.56 9.56 -5.91
N SER A 8 5.37 8.26 -5.80
CA SER A 8 4.17 7.70 -5.21
C SER A 8 3.99 8.23 -3.79
N ARG A 9 2.81 8.77 -3.51
CA ARG A 9 2.50 9.38 -2.21
C ARG A 9 2.38 8.35 -1.10
N ILE A 10 1.72 7.23 -1.36
CA ILE A 10 1.43 6.20 -0.36
C ILE A 10 2.20 4.91 -0.68
N LYS A 11 2.83 4.34 0.35
CA LYS A 11 3.50 3.03 0.34
C LYS A 11 2.66 2.05 1.16
N MET A 12 2.22 0.96 0.54
CA MET A 12 1.61 -0.18 1.20
C MET A 12 2.67 -1.25 1.46
N VAL A 13 2.76 -1.72 2.69
CA VAL A 13 3.64 -2.81 3.12
C VAL A 13 2.77 -3.95 3.61
N ILE A 14 2.95 -5.13 3.02
CA ILE A 14 2.25 -6.34 3.37
C ILE A 14 3.22 -7.22 4.15
N LEU A 15 2.89 -7.44 5.41
CA LEU A 15 3.57 -8.36 6.30
C LEU A 15 2.87 -9.71 6.20
N ASN A 16 3.49 -10.67 5.53
CA ASN A 16 2.91 -11.99 5.35
C ASN A 16 3.24 -12.92 6.52
N LYS A 17 2.52 -14.04 6.62
CA LYS A 17 2.78 -15.12 7.57
C LYS A 17 4.16 -15.74 7.32
N ASN A 18 4.72 -16.40 8.34
CA ASN A 18 5.99 -17.12 8.22
C ASN A 18 5.96 -18.08 7.03
N GLY A 19 7.05 -18.11 6.26
CA GLY A 19 7.17 -18.89 5.02
C GLY A 19 6.75 -18.13 3.75
N PHE A 20 6.20 -16.91 3.87
CA PHE A 20 5.89 -16.05 2.74
C PHE A 20 6.70 -14.74 2.80
N ALA A 21 7.21 -14.29 1.66
CA ALA A 21 7.95 -13.03 1.59
C ALA A 21 7.04 -11.82 1.79
N ASN A 22 7.50 -10.82 2.55
CA ASN A 22 6.79 -9.54 2.67
C ASN A 22 6.77 -8.80 1.32
N GLU A 23 5.71 -8.05 1.05
CA GLU A 23 5.55 -7.32 -0.21
C GLU A 23 5.45 -5.81 0.05
N THR A 24 5.93 -5.01 -0.90
CA THR A 24 5.79 -3.55 -0.87
C THR A 24 5.20 -3.08 -2.19
N VAL A 25 4.16 -2.25 -2.12
CA VAL A 25 3.44 -1.71 -3.27
C VAL A 25 3.29 -0.21 -3.09
N TYR A 26 3.51 0.55 -4.17
CA TYR A 26 3.39 2.00 -4.15
C TYR A 26 2.09 2.45 -4.84
N SER A 27 1.52 3.57 -4.40
CA SER A 27 0.34 4.15 -5.04
C SER A 27 0.65 4.60 -6.47
N PRO A 28 -0.31 4.49 -7.40
CA PRO A 28 -0.16 5.06 -8.74
C PRO A 28 0.04 6.59 -8.68
N LEU A 29 0.91 7.13 -9.54
CA LEU A 29 1.27 8.57 -9.53
C LEU A 29 0.09 9.47 -9.86
N ASP A 30 -0.74 9.05 -10.81
CA ASP A 30 -1.98 9.72 -11.23
C ASP A 30 -3.01 9.83 -10.10
N GLN A 31 -2.88 9.02 -9.05
CA GLN A 31 -3.76 9.03 -7.89
C GLN A 31 -3.29 9.96 -6.79
N ASN A 32 -2.11 10.60 -6.92
CA ASN A 32 -1.58 11.52 -5.90
C ASN A 32 -2.53 12.71 -5.59
N ARG A 33 -3.42 13.06 -6.52
CA ARG A 33 -4.44 14.12 -6.34
C ARG A 33 -5.67 13.68 -5.54
N LYS A 34 -5.84 12.38 -5.30
CA LYS A 34 -6.99 11.81 -4.57
C LYS A 34 -6.70 11.82 -3.07
N SER A 35 -7.76 11.77 -2.26
CA SER A 35 -7.63 11.61 -0.81
C SER A 35 -6.98 10.26 -0.46
N ASP A 36 -6.32 10.21 0.70
CA ASP A 36 -5.57 9.04 1.17
C ASP A 36 -6.47 7.82 1.26
N GLU A 37 -7.67 8.00 1.80
CA GLU A 37 -8.68 6.96 1.94
C GLU A 37 -9.02 6.30 0.60
N VAL A 38 -9.20 7.10 -0.46
CA VAL A 38 -9.51 6.58 -1.81
C VAL A 38 -8.33 5.81 -2.39
N ILE A 39 -7.10 6.30 -2.18
CA ILE A 39 -5.88 5.62 -2.64
C ILE A 39 -5.70 4.29 -1.89
N ILE A 40 -5.78 4.32 -0.55
CA ILE A 40 -5.64 3.17 0.34
C ILE A 40 -6.66 2.10 -0.03
N LEU A 41 -7.95 2.47 -0.14
CA LEU A 41 -9.02 1.55 -0.51
C LEU A 41 -8.77 0.92 -1.88
N GLY A 42 -8.35 1.72 -2.87
CA GLY A 42 -8.01 1.24 -4.21
C GLY A 42 -6.83 0.27 -4.20
N MET A 43 -5.78 0.57 -3.42
CA MET A 43 -4.61 -0.31 -3.26
C MET A 43 -5.00 -1.63 -2.60
N LEU A 44 -5.78 -1.56 -1.53
CA LEU A 44 -6.26 -2.73 -0.79
C LEU A 44 -7.10 -3.65 -1.69
N ARG A 45 -8.10 -3.10 -2.39
CA ARG A 45 -8.96 -3.86 -3.31
C ARG A 45 -8.15 -4.56 -4.40
N ARG A 46 -7.18 -3.87 -5.01
CA ARG A 46 -6.29 -4.47 -6.01
C ARG A 46 -5.45 -5.61 -5.45
N TYR A 47 -5.01 -5.50 -4.19
CA TYR A 47 -4.25 -6.56 -3.55
C TYR A 47 -5.14 -7.76 -3.18
N GLN A 48 -6.35 -7.52 -2.66
CA GLN A 48 -7.34 -8.56 -2.37
C GLN A 48 -7.73 -9.35 -3.63
N ALA A 49 -7.93 -8.66 -4.75
CA ALA A 49 -8.25 -9.29 -6.03
C ALA A 49 -7.14 -10.25 -6.54
N LYS A 50 -5.90 -10.13 -6.06
CA LYS A 50 -4.80 -11.05 -6.40
C LYS A 50 -4.85 -12.37 -5.63
N GLY A 51 -5.79 -12.56 -4.70
CA GLY A 51 -5.92 -13.78 -3.89
C GLY A 51 -4.82 -13.97 -2.83
N LYS A 52 -3.82 -13.09 -2.76
CA LYS A 52 -2.70 -13.17 -1.81
C LYS A 52 -3.03 -12.66 -0.41
N PHE A 53 -4.21 -12.07 -0.22
CA PHE A 53 -4.61 -11.48 1.06
C PHE A 53 -4.69 -12.52 2.20
N ALA A 54 -5.01 -13.78 1.89
CA ALA A 54 -5.10 -14.87 2.88
C ALA A 54 -3.77 -15.15 3.63
N ASN A 55 -2.64 -14.80 3.01
CA ASN A 55 -1.32 -14.97 3.59
C ASN A 55 -0.83 -13.73 4.33
N ALA A 56 -1.54 -12.59 4.20
CA ALA A 56 -1.20 -11.38 4.91
C ALA A 56 -1.53 -11.54 6.39
N ASN A 57 -0.59 -11.17 7.25
CA ASN A 57 -0.79 -11.03 8.68
C ASN A 57 -1.18 -9.59 9.02
N ALA A 58 -0.50 -8.62 8.39
CA ALA A 58 -0.85 -7.22 8.47
C ALA A 58 -0.56 -6.48 7.16
N VAL A 59 -1.32 -5.42 6.91
CA VAL A 59 -1.12 -4.48 5.82
C VAL A 59 -1.01 -3.08 6.41
N HIS A 60 0.14 -2.44 6.20
CA HIS A 60 0.45 -1.11 6.68
C HIS A 60 0.52 -0.13 5.52
N PHE A 61 0.00 1.07 5.71
CA PHE A 61 0.09 2.16 4.74
C PHE A 61 0.89 3.30 5.35
N TYR A 62 1.84 3.81 4.58
CA TYR A 62 2.73 4.89 4.97
C TYR A 62 2.65 6.03 3.97
N GLU A 63 2.67 7.26 4.47
CA GLU A 63 2.90 8.47 3.69
C GLU A 63 4.09 9.21 4.29
N ASN A 64 5.07 9.57 3.46
CA ASN A 64 6.30 10.27 3.89
C ASN A 64 7.00 9.60 5.09
N GLY A 65 6.95 8.26 5.17
CA GLY A 65 7.56 7.48 6.25
C GLY A 65 6.72 7.34 7.52
N LYS A 66 5.58 8.05 7.62
CA LYS A 66 4.65 7.95 8.76
C LYS A 66 3.59 6.89 8.48
N LEU A 67 3.32 6.00 9.44
CA LEU A 67 2.21 5.07 9.38
C LEU A 67 0.88 5.84 9.45
N ILE A 68 0.04 5.69 8.44
CA ILE A 68 -1.27 6.37 8.36
C ILE A 68 -2.45 5.40 8.52
N GLN A 69 -2.27 4.12 8.18
CA GLN A 69 -3.30 3.09 8.37
C GLN A 69 -2.65 1.73 8.59
N SER A 70 -3.26 0.89 9.44
CA SER A 70 -2.87 -0.50 9.64
C SER A 70 -4.11 -1.39 9.64
N ILE A 71 -4.03 -2.50 8.91
CA ILE A 71 -5.09 -3.51 8.83
C ILE A 71 -4.45 -4.84 9.22
N LYS A 72 -4.95 -5.47 10.29
CA LYS A 72 -4.55 -6.84 10.65
C LYS A 72 -5.51 -7.80 9.95
N SER A 73 -4.98 -8.84 9.32
CA SER A 73 -5.83 -10.00 9.00
C SER A 73 -6.11 -10.69 10.33
N GLN A 74 -7.39 -10.86 10.64
CA GLN A 74 -7.81 -11.80 11.70
C GLN A 74 -7.47 -13.24 11.28
#